data_AF-A0A0J6S7K0-F1
#
_entry.id   AF-A0A0J6S7K0-F1
#
_cell.length_a   1.000
_cell.length_b   1.000
_cell.length_c   1.000
_cell.angle_alpha   90.00
_cell.angle_beta   90.00
_cell.angle_gamma   90.00
#
_symmetry.space_group_name_H-M   'P 1'
#
loop_
_entity.id
_entity.type
_entity.pdbx_description
1 polymer ?
#
loop_
_entity_poly.entity_id
_entity_poly.type
_entity_poly.pdbx_seq_one_letter_code
_entity_poly.pdbx_strand_id
1 'polypeptide(L)'
;MLIRNETPFAAMGFGQLHRDGAPMAVLCVRAGYVLNPDGSLQLAADQAIVLNDVYEGDPLRTPLLRVGDLIPYKPAADVTLLGAAHAPG
;
A
#
# COMPACT_ATOMS: atom_id res chain seq x y z
N MET A 1 -12.72 12.34 -4.60
CA MET A 1 -13.03 11.68 -5.89
C MET A 1 -11.87 11.93 -6.83
N LEU A 2 -11.27 10.89 -7.42
CA LEU A 2 -10.19 11.03 -8.39
C LEU A 2 -10.77 10.96 -9.81
N ILE A 3 -10.58 12.00 -10.61
CA ILE A 3 -11.19 12.11 -11.95
C ILE A 3 -10.34 11.41 -13.02
N ARG A 4 -9.01 11.40 -12.84
CA ARG A 4 -8.05 10.80 -13.77
C ARG A 4 -6.79 10.41 -13.02
N ASN A 5 -6.21 9.26 -13.36
CA ASN A 5 -4.88 8.84 -12.91
C ASN A 5 -4.00 8.61 -14.14
N GLU A 6 -2.94 9.39 -14.27
CA GLU A 6 -1.94 9.29 -15.35
C GLU A 6 -0.67 8.55 -14.93
N THR A 7 -0.58 8.21 -13.65
CA THR A 7 0.54 7.46 -13.11
C THR A 7 0.34 5.97 -13.36
N PRO A 8 1.42 5.17 -13.38
CA PRO A 8 1.29 3.73 -13.45
C PRO A 8 0.91 3.11 -12.08
N PHE A 9 0.60 3.91 -11.06
CA PHE A 9 0.29 3.44 -9.70
C PHE A 9 -1.21 3.28 -9.49
N ALA A 10 -1.61 2.51 -8.48
CA ALA A 10 -2.98 2.51 -8.02
C ALA A 10 -3.25 3.82 -7.26
N ALA A 11 -4.38 4.47 -7.55
CA ALA A 11 -4.76 5.69 -6.87
C ALA A 11 -6.26 5.77 -6.64
N MET A 12 -6.66 6.35 -5.51
CA MET A 12 -8.04 6.61 -5.15
C MET A 12 -8.14 7.94 -4.41
N GLY A 13 -9.18 8.72 -4.71
CA GLY A 13 -9.46 9.97 -4.01
C GLY A 13 -10.77 9.87 -3.23
N PHE A 14 -10.75 10.12 -1.93
CA PHE A 14 -11.93 10.10 -1.05
C PHE A 14 -11.99 11.34 -0.16
N GLY A 15 -13.14 11.58 0.48
CA GLY A 15 -13.32 12.68 1.43
C GLY A 15 -13.21 12.18 2.87
N GLN A 16 -12.67 13.01 3.76
CA GLN A 16 -12.59 12.80 5.20
C GLN A 16 -12.82 14.11 5.94
N LEU A 17 -12.95 14.06 7.26
CA LEU A 17 -12.83 15.24 8.11
C LEU A 17 -11.39 15.43 8.51
N HIS A 18 -10.90 16.66 8.39
CA HIS A 18 -9.67 17.09 9.04
C HIS A 18 -9.89 17.09 10.56
N ARG A 19 -8.79 17.10 11.33
CA ARG A 19 -8.84 17.00 12.81
C ARG A 19 -9.59 18.16 13.48
N ASP A 20 -9.78 19.27 12.78
CA ASP A 20 -10.56 20.44 13.22
C ASP A 20 -12.03 20.41 12.75
N GLY A 21 -12.46 19.33 12.09
CA GLY A 21 -13.82 19.15 11.58
C GLY A 21 -14.07 19.72 10.18
N ALA A 22 -13.09 20.37 9.55
CA ALA A 22 -13.24 20.82 8.17
C ALA A 22 -13.19 19.64 7.18
N PRO A 23 -14.01 19.61 6.11
CA PRO A 23 -13.87 18.61 5.06
C PRO A 23 -12.49 18.68 4.39
N MET A 24 -11.88 17.51 4.17
CA MET A 24 -10.58 17.34 3.53
C MET A 24 -10.65 16.30 2.43
N ALA A 25 -10.05 16.61 1.28
CA ALA A 25 -9.82 15.63 0.23
C ALA A 25 -8.55 14.82 0.55
N VAL A 26 -8.64 13.50 0.46
CA VAL A 26 -7.52 12.57 0.63
C VAL A 26 -7.21 11.91 -0.70
N LEU A 27 -5.94 11.91 -1.07
CA LEU A 27 -5.41 11.11 -2.16
C LEU A 27 -4.61 9.95 -1.59
N CYS A 28 -5.05 8.75 -1.89
CA CYS A 28 -4.33 7.52 -1.59
C CYS A 28 -3.67 7.02 -2.87
N VAL A 29 -2.37 6.71 -2.77
CA VAL A 29 -1.54 6.20 -3.87
C VAL A 29 -0.74 5.01 -3.36
N ARG A 30 -0.73 3.92 -4.12
CA ARG A 30 0.02 2.70 -3.82
C ARG A 30 0.77 2.23 -5.06
N ALA A 31 2.03 1.83 -4.84
CA ALA A 31 2.85 1.15 -5.82
C ALA A 31 3.35 -0.17 -5.25
N GLY A 32 3.14 -1.27 -5.97
CA GLY A 32 3.74 -2.56 -5.74
C GLY A 32 4.96 -2.77 -6.63
N TYR A 33 6.03 -3.33 -6.08
CA TYR A 33 7.26 -3.65 -6.81
C TYR A 33 7.64 -5.10 -6.59
N VAL A 34 8.25 -5.70 -7.61
CA VAL A 34 9.02 -6.94 -7.50
C VAL A 34 10.47 -6.55 -7.19
N LEU A 35 11.01 -7.09 -6.10
CA LEU A 35 12.43 -6.99 -5.78
C LEU A 35 13.17 -8.15 -6.44
N ASN A 36 14.03 -7.83 -7.41
CA ASN A 36 14.81 -8.81 -8.15
C ASN A 36 16.05 -9.26 -7.34
N PRO A 37 16.66 -10.43 -7.67
CA PRO A 37 17.84 -10.93 -6.96
C PRO A 37 19.06 -10.00 -7.01
N ASP A 38 19.15 -9.14 -8.02
CA ASP A 38 20.22 -8.13 -8.15
C ASP A 38 19.96 -6.85 -7.32
N GLY A 39 18.86 -6.81 -6.56
CA GLY A 39 18.43 -5.68 -5.76
C GLY A 39 17.66 -4.62 -6.52
N SER A 40 17.44 -4.79 -7.83
CA SER A 40 16.63 -3.86 -8.62
C SER A 40 15.15 -4.00 -8.29
N LEU A 41 14.42 -2.88 -8.37
CA LEU A 41 12.96 -2.85 -8.23
C LEU A 41 12.32 -2.73 -9.60
N GLN A 42 11.41 -3.65 -9.91
CA GLN A 42 10.55 -3.58 -11.08
C GLN A 42 9.12 -3.28 -10.64
N LEU A 43 8.46 -2.31 -11.28
CA LEU A 43 7.05 -2.04 -11.00
C LEU A 43 6.22 -3.29 -11.31
N ALA A 44 5.40 -3.73 -10.36
CA ALA A 44 4.51 -4.87 -10.57
C ALA A 44 3.47 -4.55 -11.66
N ALA A 45 3.14 -5.54 -12.49
CA ALA A 45 2.17 -5.36 -13.56
C ALA A 45 0.78 -4.97 -13.03
N ASP A 46 0.39 -5.56 -11.90
CA ASP A 46 -0.88 -5.30 -11.25
C ASP A 46 -0.71 -4.33 -10.08
N GLN A 47 -1.45 -3.23 -10.14
CA GLN A 47 -1.51 -2.21 -9.10
C GLN A 47 -2.94 -2.12 -8.59
N ALA A 48 -3.11 -2.20 -7.27
CA ALA A 48 -4.42 -2.13 -6.66
C ALA A 48 -4.36 -1.39 -5.32
N ILE A 49 -5.40 -0.61 -5.03
CA ILE A 49 -5.69 -0.13 -3.68
C ILE A 49 -6.24 -1.31 -2.87
N VAL A 50 -5.79 -1.41 -1.63
CA VAL A 50 -6.15 -2.44 -0.67
C VAL A 50 -7.01 -1.79 0.42
N LEU A 51 -8.27 -2.21 0.55
CA LEU A 51 -9.19 -1.60 1.52
C LEU A 51 -9.02 -2.17 2.93
N ASN A 52 -8.64 -3.45 3.04
CA ASN A 52 -8.44 -4.17 4.29
C ASN A 52 -7.12 -4.91 4.24
N ASP A 53 -6.53 -5.17 5.40
CA ASP A 53 -5.35 -6.00 5.53
C ASP A 53 -5.54 -7.37 4.83
N VAL A 54 -4.55 -7.75 4.00
CA VAL A 54 -4.54 -9.01 3.24
C VAL A 54 -3.46 -9.90 3.84
N TYR A 55 -3.84 -11.11 4.25
CA TYR A 55 -2.94 -12.13 4.78
C TYR A 55 -2.79 -13.27 3.76
N GLU A 56 -1.73 -14.07 3.89
CA GLU A 56 -1.52 -15.24 3.02
C GLU A 56 -2.56 -16.34 3.24
N GLY A 57 -3.07 -16.44 4.48
CA GLY A 57 -4.15 -17.35 4.85
C GLY A 57 -4.81 -16.89 6.15
N ASP A 58 -4.80 -17.76 7.17
CA ASP A 58 -5.33 -17.43 8.50
C ASP A 58 -4.54 -16.25 9.11
N PRO A 59 -5.18 -15.10 9.41
CA PRO A 59 -4.51 -13.93 9.97
C PRO A 59 -3.78 -14.17 11.29
N LEU A 60 -4.16 -15.20 12.05
CA LEU A 60 -3.51 -15.56 13.31
C LEU A 60 -2.30 -16.49 13.13
N ARG A 61 -2.08 -16.99 11.91
CA ARG A 61 -1.06 -18.02 11.64
C ARG A 61 -0.15 -17.69 10.47
N THR A 62 -0.49 -16.71 9.65
CA THR A 62 0.22 -16.40 8.41
C THR A 62 0.61 -14.92 8.34
N PRO A 63 1.65 -14.58 7.56
CA PRO A 63 2.09 -13.20 7.43
C PRO A 63 1.02 -12.28 6.81
N LEU A 64 1.08 -11.02 7.22
CA LEU A 64 0.42 -9.92 6.52
C LEU A 64 1.12 -9.68 5.18
N LEU A 65 0.40 -9.80 4.07
CA LEU A 65 0.89 -9.53 2.72
C LEU A 65 0.77 -8.05 2.35
N ARG A 66 -0.35 -7.40 2.73
CA ARG A 66 -0.62 -5.99 2.37
C ARG A 66 -1.42 -5.31 3.47
N VAL A 67 -0.95 -4.16 3.93
CA VAL A 67 -1.70 -3.28 4.85
C VAL A 67 -2.82 -2.56 4.07
N GLY A 68 -3.95 -2.28 4.73
CA GLY A 68 -5.02 -1.43 4.20
C GLY A 68 -4.58 0.02 3.97
N ASP A 69 -5.06 0.63 2.88
CA ASP A 69 -4.57 1.92 2.41
C ASP A 69 -5.48 3.12 2.81
N LEU A 70 -6.63 2.86 3.45
CA LEU A 70 -7.59 3.89 3.83
C LEU A 70 -7.24 4.53 5.18
N ILE A 71 -6.28 5.46 5.15
CA ILE A 71 -5.92 6.27 6.32
C ILE A 71 -6.10 7.76 6.03
N PRO A 72 -6.66 8.56 6.99
CA PRO A 72 -6.93 9.97 6.74
C PRO A 72 -5.68 10.83 6.51
N TYR A 73 -4.58 10.50 7.17
CA TYR A 73 -3.33 11.23 7.07
C TYR A 73 -2.14 10.28 7.27
N LYS A 74 -1.17 10.38 6.37
CA LYS A 74 0.09 9.64 6.42
C LYS A 74 1.23 10.62 6.14
N PRO A 75 2.10 10.94 7.11
CA PRO A 75 3.14 11.94 6.92
C PRO A 75 4.26 11.48 5.96
N ALA A 76 4.44 10.17 5.79
CA ALA A 76 5.42 9.55 4.89
C ALA A 76 4.86 8.26 4.29
N ALA A 77 5.47 7.77 3.21
CA ALA A 77 5.13 6.46 2.67
C ALA A 77 5.60 5.34 3.61
N ASP A 78 4.72 4.37 3.87
CA ASP A 78 5.12 3.13 4.55
C ASP A 78 5.59 2.14 3.49
N VAL A 79 6.61 1.36 3.83
CA VAL A 79 7.16 0.33 2.96
C VAL A 79 7.02 -1.02 3.64
N THR A 80 6.38 -1.97 2.96
CA THR A 80 6.31 -3.37 3.39
C THR A 80 7.21 -4.20 2.48
N LEU A 81 8.11 -4.97 3.07
CA LEU A 81 8.94 -5.95 2.35
C LEU A 81 8.53 -7.36 2.79
N LEU A 82 8.12 -8.18 1.83
CA LEU A 82 7.85 -9.60 2.05
C LEU A 82 9.10 -10.40 1.70
N GLY A 83 9.58 -11.20 2.64
CA GLY A 83 10.76 -12.04 2.45
C GLY A 83 10.90 -13.07 3.57
N ALA A 84 11.81 -14.02 3.37
CA ALA A 84 12.18 -15.01 4.37
C ALA A 84 13.59 -14.71 4.89
N ALA A 85 13.76 -14.78 6.21
CA ALA A 85 15.07 -14.73 6.86
C ALA A 85 15.49 -16.15 7.25
N HIS A 86 16.75 -16.49 7.01
CA HIS A 86 17.33 -17.78 7.35
C HIS A 86 18.57 -17.57 8.22
N ALA A 87 18.81 -18.46 9.17
CA ALA A 87 20.05 -18.44 9.94
C ALA A 87 21.26 -18.63 8.99
N PRO A 88 22.39 -17.94 9.23
CA PRO A 88 23.62 -18.27 8.53
C PRO A 88 24.00 -19.72 8.84
N GLY A 89 24.37 -20.45 7.79
CA GLY A 89 24.87 -21.83 7.89
C GLY A 89 26.24 -21.93 8.55
#